data_AF-A0A6J6MUI8-F1
#
_entry.id   AF-A0A6J6MUI8-F1
#
_cell.length_a   1.000
_cell.length_b   1.000
_cell.length_c   1.000
_cell.angle_alpha   90.00
_cell.angle_beta   90.00
_cell.angle_gamma   90.00
#
_symmetry.space_group_name_H-M   'P 1'
#
loop_
_entity.id
_entity.type
_entity.pdbx_description
1 polymer ?
#
loop_
_entity_poly.entity_id
_entity_poly.type
_entity_poly.pdbx_seq_one_letter_code
_entity_poly.pdbx_strand_id
1 'polypeptide(L)' 'MAGGKRIHKTVHHFLFREVGGTLQAQITEVDEVAWFPLTEIIEKLAYPDEKKLIARSGELVL' A
#
# COMPACT_ATOMS: atom_id res chain seq x y z
N MET A 1 -13.65 -13.18 -8.41
CA MET A 1 -12.62 -13.23 -9.49
C MET A 1 -13.23 -12.73 -10.79
N ALA A 2 -12.54 -11.86 -11.53
CA ALA A 2 -13.05 -11.21 -12.73
C ALA A 2 -13.07 -12.15 -13.95
N GLY A 3 -13.94 -13.18 -13.94
CA GLY A 3 -14.41 -13.99 -15.09
C GLY A 3 -13.57 -14.08 -16.37
N GLY A 4 -12.24 -14.25 -16.28
CA GLY A 4 -11.32 -14.29 -17.43
C GLY A 4 -11.08 -12.97 -18.18
N LYS A 5 -11.64 -11.83 -17.75
CA LYS A 5 -11.46 -10.53 -18.42
C LYS A 5 -10.27 -9.77 -17.85
N ARG A 6 -9.42 -9.25 -18.74
CA ARG A 6 -8.35 -8.31 -18.35
C ARG A 6 -8.97 -6.95 -18.05
N ILE A 7 -8.67 -6.40 -16.87
CA ILE A 7 -9.07 -5.06 -16.46
C ILE A 7 -7.81 -4.20 -16.42
N HIS A 8 -7.82 -3.10 -17.18
CA HIS A 8 -6.79 -2.08 -17.08
C HIS A 8 -7.20 -1.08 -15.99
N LYS A 9 -6.31 -0.82 -15.04
CA LYS A 9 -6.53 0.13 -13.95
C LYS A 9 -5.30 0.98 -13.73
N THR A 10 -5.52 2.23 -13.35
CA THR A 10 -4.47 3.13 -12.87
C THR A 10 -4.61 3.24 -11.36
N VAL A 11 -3.51 3.06 -10.64
CA VAL A 11 -3.45 3.15 -9.17
C VAL A 11 -2.52 4.30 -8.79
N HIS A 12 -3.03 5.22 -7.99
CA HIS A 12 -2.24 6.33 -7.45
C HIS A 12 -1.86 6.01 -6.01
N HIS A 13 -0.59 6.22 -5.66
CA HIS A 13 -0.05 5.99 -4.33
C HIS A 13 0.26 7.33 -3.67
N PHE A 14 -0.03 7.42 -2.37
CA PHE A 14 0.20 8.62 -1.57
C PHE A 14 0.97 8.23 -0.31
N LEU A 15 1.87 9.10 0.13
CA LEU A 15 2.60 8.95 1.39
C LEU A 15 2.04 9.97 2.38
N PHE A 16 1.67 9.49 3.58
CA PHE A 16 1.11 10.31 4.64
C PHE A 16 1.97 10.23 5.90
N ARG A 17 2.00 11.33 6.65
CA ARG A 17 2.47 11.35 8.04
C ARG A 17 1.30 10.99 8.94
N GLU A 18 1.48 10.01 9.82
CA GLU A 18 0.52 9.71 10.88
C GLU A 18 0.46 10.89 11.86
N VAL A 19 -0.74 11.37 12.15
CA VAL A 19 -0.98 12.53 13.04
C VAL A 19 -2.04 12.20 14.11
N GLY A 20 -2.49 10.95 14.19
CA GLY A 20 -3.56 10.48 15.07
C GLY A 20 -4.62 9.64 14.35
N GLY A 21 -5.53 9.05 15.14
CA GLY A 21 -6.66 8.24 14.69
C GLY A 21 -6.63 6.81 15.21
N THR A 22 -7.67 6.04 14.92
CA THR A 22 -7.72 4.60 15.20
C THR A 22 -7.92 3.86 13.89
N LEU A 23 -7.07 2.88 13.64
CA LEU A 23 -7.18 2.05 12.46
C LEU A 23 -8.41 1.17 12.53
N GLN A 24 -9.17 1.12 11.44
CA GLN A 24 -10.35 0.29 11.32
C GLN A 24 -10.35 -0.36 9.94
N ALA A 25 -10.24 -1.69 9.91
CA ALA A 25 -10.29 -2.43 8.65
C ALA A 25 -11.68 -2.29 8.03
N GLN A 26 -11.71 -2.11 6.71
CA GLN A 26 -12.94 -2.25 5.96
C GLN A 26 -13.17 -3.74 5.69
N ILE A 27 -13.92 -4.38 6.59
CA ILE A 27 -14.08 -5.85 6.70
C ILE A 27 -14.42 -6.54 5.38
N THR A 28 -15.12 -5.86 4.46
CA THR A 28 -15.51 -6.44 3.16
C THR A 28 -14.42 -6.36 2.09
N GLU A 29 -13.38 -5.56 2.32
CA GLU A 29 -12.36 -5.22 1.33
C GLU A 29 -10.96 -5.68 1.75
N VAL A 30 -10.64 -5.58 3.03
CA VAL A 30 -9.34 -5.94 3.59
C VAL A 30 -9.47 -6.76 4.86
N ASP A 31 -8.62 -7.77 5.00
CA ASP A 31 -8.57 -8.62 6.19
C ASP A 31 -7.89 -7.92 7.37
N GLU A 32 -6.86 -7.10 7.10
CA GLU A 32 -6.06 -6.41 8.11
C GLU A 32 -5.66 -5.01 7.64
N VAL A 33 -5.55 -4.08 8.59
CA VAL A 33 -4.96 -2.75 8.37
C VAL A 33 -4.02 -2.41 9.53
N ALA A 34 -2.84 -1.89 9.21
CA ALA A 34 -1.83 -1.55 10.20
C ALA A 34 -0.88 -0.47 9.67
N TRP A 35 -0.31 0.29 10.60
CA TRP A 35 0.83 1.17 10.36
C TRP A 35 2.11 0.38 10.52
N PHE A 36 3.10 0.63 9.65
CA PHE A 36 4.39 -0.04 9.68
C PHE A 36 5.52 0.94 9.32
N PRO A 37 6.75 0.69 9.80
CA PRO A 37 7.93 1.36 9.27
C PRO A 37 8.07 1.16 7.76
N LEU A 38 8.48 2.21 7.05
CA LEU A 38 8.63 2.18 5.59
C LEU A 38 9.63 1.12 5.11
N THR A 39 10.60 0.77 5.95
CA THR A 39 11.58 -0.30 5.68
C THR A 39 10.96 -1.69 5.65
N GLU A 40 9.87 -1.92 6.39
CA GLU A 40 9.23 -3.23 6.49
C GLU A 40 8.22 -3.50 5.36
N ILE A 41 7.68 -2.46 4.71
CA ILE A 41 6.63 -2.63 3.71
C ILE A 41 7.13 -3.30 2.41
N ILE A 42 8.42 -3.20 2.08
CA ILE A 42 9.00 -3.79 0.86
C ILE A 42 8.82 -5.32 0.86
N GLU A 43 8.90 -5.95 2.03
CA GLU A 43 8.74 -7.40 2.17
C GLU A 43 7.26 -7.82 2.09
N LYS A 44 6.34 -6.93 2.45
CA LYS A 44 4.88 -7.18 2.47
C LYS A 44 4.21 -6.99 1.12
N LEU A 45 4.76 -6.15 0.24
CA LEU A 45 4.15 -5.87 -1.07
C LEU A 45 4.20 -7.10 -1.99
N ALA A 46 3.09 -7.36 -2.68
CA ALA A 46 2.98 -8.49 -3.60
C ALA A 46 3.61 -8.20 -4.97
N TYR A 47 3.51 -6.96 -5.46
CA TYR A 47 3.91 -6.63 -6.82
C TYR A 47 5.30 -5.97 -6.90
N PRO A 48 6.18 -6.42 -7.82
CA PRO A 48 7.53 -5.85 -7.96
C PRO A 48 7.56 -4.34 -8.23
N ASP A 49 6.58 -3.81 -8.95
CA ASP A 49 6.55 -2.39 -9.27
C ASP A 49 6.20 -1.51 -8.07
N GLU A 50 5.36 -2.01 -7.14
CA GLU A 50 5.09 -1.35 -5.87
C GLU A 50 6.35 -1.34 -4.98
N LYS A 51 7.12 -2.42 -4.97
CA LYS A 51 8.41 -2.46 -4.26
C LYS A 51 9.39 -1.42 -4.78
N LYS A 52 9.50 -1.26 -6.10
CA LYS A 52 10.35 -0.24 -6.74
C LYS A 52 9.87 1.18 -6.40
N LEU A 53 8.55 1.39 -6.34
CA LEU A 53 7.97 2.68 -5.96
C LEU A 53 8.41 3.06 -4.55
N ILE A 54 8.21 2.18 -3.56
CA ILE A 54 8.59 2.43 -2.17
C ILE A 54 10.10 2.62 -2.01
N ALA A 55 10.93 1.81 -2.68
CA ALA A 55 12.38 1.95 -2.61
C ALA A 55 12.85 3.36 -3.04
N ARG A 56 12.18 3.97 -4.03
CA ARG A 56 12.44 5.37 -4.45
C ARG A 56 11.85 6.40 -3.49
N SER A 57 10.75 6.06 -2.82
CA SER A 57 10.09 6.93 -1.84
C SER A 57 10.75 6.93 -0.47
N GLY A 58 11.60 5.95 -0.15
CA GLY A 58 12.34 5.87 1.12
C GLY A 58 13.27 7.06 1.41
N GLU A 59 13.58 7.84 0.38
CA GLU A 59 14.38 9.07 0.48
C GLU A 59 13.51 10.33 0.73
N LEU A 60 12.19 10.21 0.69
CA LEU A 60 11.27 11.34 0.88
C LEU A 60 11.13 11.67 2.38
N VAL A 61 11.53 12.89 2.73
CA VAL A 61 11.31 13.46 4.07
C VAL A 61 9.95 14.15 4.07
N LEU A 62 9.04 13.68 4.93
CA LEU A 62 7.73 14.33 5.20
C LEU A 62 7.88 15.54 6.11
#